data_AF-A0A1Y1LPT2-F1
#
_entry.id   AF-A0A1Y1LPT2-F1
#
_cell.length_a   1.000
_cell.length_b   1.000
_cell.length_c   1.000
_cell.angle_alpha   90.00
_cell.angle_beta   90.00
_cell.angle_gamma   90.00
#
_symmetry.space_group_name_H-M   'P 1'
#
loop_
_entity.id
_entity.type
_entity.pdbx_description
1 polymer ?
#
loop_
_entity_poly.entity_id
_entity_poly.type
_entity_poly.pdbx_seq_one_letter_code
_entity_poly.pdbx_strand_id
1 'polypeptide(L)'
;EKAGRHRFQLIKPEMVEKIGQKAPRQVMEVLHAVHDAEYDKALFNYQTQTRQWEAYIQGNLDLFDPYSHQNIVVLYSVICTDTKIPCIEPGLVAINFYDEQHVDTGMDADCTLGQYIEDLAYSKNDVCNSNGCEKKLVDHHRTYVHDEYRITVFVEHVPNPSPRRPELGDGITMWTYCKLCKKDSEEIVMSDATFKYSFGKYLELLYWGRGLKLKNIEDCPHDQHRDHVRYFSLRDSRVRIH
;
A
#
# COMPACT_ATOMS: atom_id res chain seq x y z
N GLU A 1 -2.22 42.79 33.32
CA GLU A 1 -2.27 41.51 34.05
C GLU A 1 -2.50 40.37 33.06
N LYS A 2 -1.74 39.27 33.15
CA LYS A 2 -1.86 38.11 32.26
C LYS A 2 -2.94 37.17 32.78
N ALA A 3 -4.06 37.06 32.06
CA ALA A 3 -5.08 36.06 32.32
C ALA A 3 -4.49 34.64 32.11
N GLY A 4 -4.44 33.84 33.17
CA GLY A 4 -3.93 32.47 33.12
C GLY A 4 -4.80 31.58 32.24
N ARG A 5 -4.17 30.76 31.38
CA ARG A 5 -4.85 29.74 30.57
C ARG A 5 -5.58 28.76 31.51
N HIS A 6 -6.91 28.77 31.47
CA HIS A 6 -7.70 27.77 32.16
C HIS A 6 -7.47 26.39 31.53
N ARG A 7 -7.02 25.44 32.34
CA ARG A 7 -6.79 24.05 31.95
C ARG A 7 -8.15 23.38 31.77
N PHE A 8 -8.41 22.82 30.58
CA PHE A 8 -9.65 22.08 30.32
C PHE A 8 -9.81 20.97 31.36
N GLN A 9 -10.94 20.96 32.07
CA GLN A 9 -11.32 19.93 33.02
C GLN A 9 -12.63 19.32 32.55
N LEU A 10 -12.66 17.98 32.46
CA LEU A 10 -13.88 17.25 32.21
C LEU A 10 -14.87 17.54 33.34
N ILE A 11 -16.11 17.91 32.99
CA ILE A 11 -17.16 18.10 33.99
C ILE A 11 -17.52 16.72 34.55
N LYS A 12 -17.27 16.51 35.85
CA LYS A 12 -17.68 15.32 36.59
C LYS A 12 -19.07 15.54 37.17
N PRO A 13 -19.93 14.50 37.27
CA PRO A 13 -21.26 14.62 37.85
C PRO A 13 -21.28 15.31 39.23
N GLU A 14 -20.28 14.98 40.07
CA GLU A 14 -20.12 15.56 41.42
C GLU A 14 -19.96 17.09 41.43
N MET A 15 -19.48 17.69 40.34
CA MET A 15 -19.28 19.14 40.25
C MET A 15 -20.59 19.89 39.98
N VAL A 16 -21.55 19.24 39.32
CA VAL A 16 -22.89 19.78 39.08
C VAL A 16 -23.76 19.60 40.34
N GLU A 17 -23.67 18.45 41.00
CA GLU A 17 -24.40 18.15 42.23
C GLU A 17 -24.07 19.10 43.39
N LYS A 18 -22.79 19.49 43.54
CA LYS A 18 -22.36 20.45 44.58
C LYS A 18 -22.94 21.86 44.41
N ILE A 19 -23.14 22.30 43.16
CA ILE A 19 -23.76 23.58 42.84
C ILE A 19 -25.26 23.50 43.15
N GLY A 20 -25.88 22.35 42.85
CA GLY A 20 -27.30 22.16 43.06
C GLY A 20 -27.76 22.19 44.52
N GLN A 21 -26.90 21.75 45.46
CA GLN A 21 -27.27 21.70 46.89
C GLN A 21 -27.45 23.07 47.58
N LYS A 22 -26.97 24.17 46.99
CA LYS A 22 -27.03 25.52 47.59
C LYS A 22 -27.79 26.55 46.74
N ALA A 23 -28.30 26.14 45.58
CA ALA A 23 -28.94 27.05 44.64
C ALA A 23 -30.43 27.28 44.99
N PRO A 24 -30.99 28.48 44.73
CA PRO A 24 -32.42 28.73 44.85
C PRO A 24 -33.26 27.76 43.99
N ARG A 25 -34.48 27.45 44.43
CA ARG A 25 -35.36 26.45 43.79
C ARG A 25 -35.56 26.66 42.28
N GLN A 26 -35.73 27.91 41.84
CA GLN A 26 -35.85 28.25 40.41
C GLN A 26 -34.58 27.96 39.61
N VAL A 27 -33.40 28.17 40.20
CA VAL A 27 -32.11 27.88 39.56
C VAL A 27 -31.91 26.37 39.44
N MET A 28 -32.37 25.61 40.43
CA MET A 28 -32.35 24.15 40.40
C MET A 28 -33.26 23.57 39.32
N GLU A 29 -34.47 24.11 39.17
CA GLU A 29 -35.39 23.71 38.11
C GLU A 29 -34.78 23.95 36.72
N VAL A 30 -34.11 25.10 36.52
CA VAL A 30 -33.40 25.39 35.26
C VAL A 30 -32.21 24.45 35.05
N LEU A 31 -31.40 24.17 36.08
CA LEU A 31 -30.25 23.27 35.98
C LEU A 31 -30.67 21.83 35.62
N HIS A 32 -31.73 21.32 36.25
CA HIS A 32 -32.27 20.00 35.91
C HIS A 32 -32.82 19.99 34.47
N ALA A 33 -33.58 21.01 34.07
CA ALA A 33 -34.11 21.10 32.71
C ALA A 33 -33.00 21.14 31.64
N VAL A 34 -31.90 21.85 31.90
CA VAL A 34 -30.73 21.87 31.01
C VAL A 34 -30.02 20.52 30.98
N HIS A 35 -29.86 19.88 32.15
CA HIS A 35 -29.24 18.55 32.21
C HIS A 35 -30.07 17.50 31.48
N ASP A 36 -31.38 17.48 31.69
CA ASP A 36 -32.30 16.55 31.03
C ASP A 36 -32.26 16.77 29.51
N ALA A 37 -32.26 18.02 29.05
CA ALA A 37 -32.16 18.34 27.62
C ALA A 37 -30.82 17.90 27.00
N GLU A 38 -29.70 18.10 27.69
CA GLU A 38 -28.38 17.63 27.22
C GLU A 38 -28.27 16.11 27.27
N TYR A 39 -28.84 15.46 28.29
CA TYR A 39 -28.90 14.01 28.41
C TYR A 39 -29.74 13.41 27.27
N ASP A 40 -30.94 13.92 27.01
CA ASP A 40 -31.82 13.48 25.94
C ASP A 40 -31.15 13.63 24.58
N LYS A 41 -30.44 14.75 24.35
CA LYS A 41 -29.66 14.97 23.14
C LYS A 41 -28.51 13.96 23.01
N ALA A 42 -27.77 13.71 24.09
CA ALA A 42 -26.68 12.73 24.09
C ALA A 42 -27.20 11.31 23.85
N LEU A 43 -28.32 10.95 24.48
CA LEU A 43 -28.98 9.66 24.31
C LEU A 43 -29.52 9.49 22.90
N PHE A 44 -30.15 10.51 22.33
CA PHE A 44 -30.60 10.52 20.95
C PHE A 44 -29.45 10.34 19.97
N ASN A 45 -28.34 11.06 20.18
CA ASN A 45 -27.14 10.93 19.35
C ASN A 45 -26.55 9.52 19.45
N TYR A 46 -26.42 8.98 20.66
CA TYR A 46 -25.95 7.62 20.89
C TYR A 46 -26.84 6.60 20.17
N GLN A 47 -28.15 6.62 20.41
CA GLN A 47 -29.10 5.69 19.78
C GLN A 47 -29.08 5.80 18.25
N THR A 48 -28.95 7.01 17.70
CA THR A 48 -28.89 7.23 16.26
C THR A 48 -27.60 6.66 15.67
N GLN A 49 -26.45 6.96 16.29
CA GLN A 49 -25.15 6.44 15.86
C GLN A 49 -25.07 4.92 16.00
N THR A 50 -25.57 4.34 17.11
CA THR A 50 -25.64 2.90 17.32
C THR A 50 -26.46 2.23 16.22
N ARG A 51 -27.65 2.74 15.89
CA ARG A 51 -28.48 2.19 14.80
C ARG A 51 -27.78 2.28 13.44
N GLN A 52 -27.16 3.42 13.14
CA GLN A 52 -26.40 3.60 11.90
C GLN A 52 -25.23 2.61 11.80
N TRP A 53 -24.52 2.41 12.90
CA TRP A 53 -23.41 1.47 12.99
C TRP A 53 -23.87 0.01 12.87
N GLU A 54 -24.94 -0.36 13.57
CA GLU A 54 -25.55 -1.70 13.48
C GLU A 54 -26.03 -1.99 12.05
N ALA A 55 -26.69 -1.03 11.40
CA ALA A 55 -27.11 -1.17 10.00
C ALA A 55 -25.91 -1.31 9.04
N TYR A 56 -24.83 -0.57 9.28
CA TYR A 56 -23.58 -0.68 8.50
C TYR A 56 -22.92 -2.05 8.67
N ILE A 57 -22.81 -2.56 9.90
CA ILE A 57 -22.26 -3.91 10.16
C ILE A 57 -23.14 -4.99 9.54
N GLN A 58 -24.46 -4.89 9.66
CA GLN A 58 -25.39 -5.87 9.07
C GLN A 58 -25.31 -5.88 7.53
N GLY A 59 -24.99 -4.75 6.91
CA GLY A 59 -24.80 -4.65 5.45
C GLY A 59 -23.46 -5.18 4.94
N ASN A 60 -22.44 -5.27 5.80
CA ASN A 60 -21.07 -5.62 5.43
C ASN A 60 -20.58 -6.78 6.31
N LEU A 61 -21.19 -7.96 6.13
CA LEU A 61 -20.90 -9.17 6.90
C LEU A 61 -19.45 -9.68 6.73
N ASP A 62 -18.77 -9.22 5.68
CA ASP A 62 -17.40 -9.55 5.29
C ASP A 62 -16.34 -8.59 5.85
N LEU A 63 -16.74 -7.52 6.56
CA LEU A 63 -15.82 -6.54 7.17
C LEU A 63 -14.74 -7.18 8.05
N PHE A 64 -15.08 -8.29 8.71
CA PHE A 64 -14.17 -9.01 9.60
C PHE A 64 -13.75 -10.38 9.04
N ASP A 65 -14.13 -10.71 7.81
CA ASP A 65 -13.63 -11.91 7.15
C ASP A 65 -12.21 -11.64 6.64
N PRO A 66 -11.17 -12.26 7.23
CA PRO A 66 -9.80 -12.04 6.78
C PRO A 66 -9.55 -12.46 5.33
N TYR A 67 -10.43 -13.29 4.73
CA TYR A 67 -10.32 -13.72 3.34
C TYR A 67 -10.91 -12.71 2.35
N SER A 68 -11.89 -11.91 2.75
CA SER A 68 -12.56 -10.93 1.88
C SER A 68 -11.70 -9.72 1.52
N HIS A 69 -10.59 -9.51 2.23
CA HIS A 69 -9.65 -8.41 2.02
C HIS A 69 -8.29 -8.86 1.49
N GLN A 70 -8.20 -10.06 0.90
CA GLN A 70 -6.97 -10.59 0.30
C GLN A 70 -6.81 -10.15 -1.16
N ASN A 71 -6.91 -8.85 -1.42
CA ASN A 71 -6.74 -8.29 -2.76
C ASN A 71 -6.16 -6.87 -2.73
N ILE A 72 -5.70 -6.41 -3.88
CA ILE A 72 -5.32 -5.02 -4.10
C ILE A 72 -5.87 -4.51 -5.43
N VAL A 73 -6.44 -3.31 -5.41
CA VAL A 73 -6.86 -2.60 -6.64
C VAL A 73 -5.83 -1.54 -6.98
N VAL A 74 -5.29 -1.60 -8.19
CA VAL A 74 -4.28 -0.66 -8.70
C VAL A 74 -4.71 -0.09 -10.04
N LEU A 75 -4.38 1.17 -10.29
CA LEU A 75 -4.47 1.73 -11.64
C LEU A 75 -3.19 1.34 -12.39
N TYR A 76 -3.32 0.42 -13.35
CA TYR A 76 -2.24 -0.13 -14.15
C TYR A 76 -2.16 0.55 -15.52
N SER A 77 -0.94 0.82 -16.00
CA SER A 77 -0.71 1.23 -17.39
C SER A 77 0.66 0.83 -17.88
N VAL A 78 0.81 0.77 -19.22
CA VAL A 78 2.10 0.53 -19.89
C VAL A 78 2.39 1.66 -20.84
N ILE A 79 3.55 2.29 -20.67
CA ILE A 79 3.92 3.52 -21.37
C ILE A 79 5.21 3.28 -22.13
N CYS A 80 5.22 3.64 -23.42
CA CYS A 80 6.46 3.68 -24.18
C CYS A 80 7.32 4.84 -23.66
N THR A 81 8.50 4.52 -23.16
CA THR A 81 9.41 5.47 -22.53
C THR A 81 9.92 6.51 -23.53
N ASP A 82 10.03 6.16 -24.81
CA ASP A 82 10.51 7.08 -25.82
C ASP A 82 9.42 8.04 -26.32
N THR A 83 8.24 7.52 -26.67
CA THR A 83 7.16 8.34 -27.22
C THR A 83 6.33 9.04 -26.15
N LYS A 84 6.40 8.56 -24.90
CA LYS A 84 5.56 8.98 -23.77
C LYS A 84 4.07 8.72 -23.98
N ILE A 85 3.71 7.87 -24.93
CA ILE A 85 2.33 7.49 -25.25
C ILE A 85 2.01 6.18 -24.52
N PRO A 86 0.83 6.05 -23.87
CA PRO A 86 0.40 4.80 -23.28
C PRO A 86 0.10 3.77 -24.38
N CYS A 87 0.76 2.62 -24.29
CA CYS A 87 0.51 1.43 -25.10
C CYS A 87 -0.60 0.57 -24.49
N ILE A 88 -0.77 0.64 -23.17
CA ILE A 88 -1.95 0.18 -22.45
C ILE A 88 -2.44 1.38 -21.64
N GLU A 89 -3.70 1.78 -21.88
CA GLU A 89 -4.32 2.90 -21.18
C GLU A 89 -4.47 2.61 -19.68
N PRO A 90 -4.49 3.64 -18.81
CA PRO A 90 -4.74 3.46 -17.39
C PRO A 90 -6.08 2.76 -17.13
N GLY A 91 -6.02 1.54 -16.59
CA GLY A 91 -7.18 0.73 -16.23
C GLY A 91 -7.07 0.22 -14.80
N LEU A 92 -8.22 0.06 -14.14
CA LEU A 92 -8.27 -0.58 -12.83
C LEU A 92 -8.05 -2.08 -13.00
N VAL A 93 -7.09 -2.60 -12.22
CA VAL A 93 -6.77 -4.02 -12.12
C VAL A 93 -6.92 -4.40 -10.66
N ALA A 94 -7.69 -5.45 -10.39
CA ALA A 94 -7.98 -5.91 -9.04
C ALA A 94 -7.38 -7.29 -8.84
N ILE A 95 -6.28 -7.39 -8.11
CA ILE A 95 -5.47 -8.61 -7.99
C ILE A 95 -5.82 -9.34 -6.69
N ASN A 96 -6.31 -10.58 -6.79
CA ASN A 96 -6.50 -11.45 -5.64
C ASN A 96 -5.19 -12.12 -5.23
N PHE A 97 -4.76 -11.97 -3.99
CA PHE A 97 -3.46 -12.49 -3.55
C PHE A 97 -3.41 -14.01 -3.64
N TYR A 98 -2.35 -14.54 -4.28
CA TYR A 98 -2.11 -15.97 -4.45
C TYR A 98 -3.19 -16.71 -5.24
N ASP A 99 -4.00 -16.00 -6.02
CA ASP A 99 -5.02 -16.56 -6.88
C ASP A 99 -4.59 -16.46 -8.35
N GLU A 100 -3.96 -17.53 -8.85
CA GLU A 100 -3.53 -17.62 -10.25
C GLU A 100 -4.70 -17.88 -11.22
N GLN A 101 -5.91 -18.12 -10.70
CA GLN A 101 -7.07 -18.53 -11.48
C GLN A 101 -8.13 -17.42 -11.47
N HIS A 102 -8.42 -16.84 -12.64
CA HIS A 102 -9.50 -15.85 -12.83
C HIS A 102 -10.93 -16.41 -12.63
N VAL A 103 -11.09 -17.57 -12.00
CA VAL A 103 -12.35 -18.32 -12.00
C VAL A 103 -13.23 -17.82 -10.85
N ASP A 104 -14.43 -17.34 -11.19
CA ASP A 104 -15.55 -17.04 -10.30
C ASP A 104 -15.46 -15.80 -9.38
N THR A 105 -14.38 -15.03 -9.41
CA THR A 105 -14.22 -13.83 -8.54
C THR A 105 -14.44 -12.49 -9.26
N GLY A 106 -14.40 -12.47 -10.59
CA GLY A 106 -14.43 -11.22 -11.37
C GLY A 106 -13.17 -10.35 -11.22
N MET A 107 -12.11 -10.91 -10.62
CA MET A 107 -10.83 -10.26 -10.35
C MET A 107 -9.76 -10.70 -11.37
N ASP A 108 -8.67 -9.94 -11.42
CA ASP A 108 -7.48 -10.28 -12.17
C ASP A 108 -6.64 -11.33 -11.44
N ALA A 109 -6.12 -12.32 -12.19
CA ALA A 109 -5.25 -13.35 -11.67
C ALA A 109 -3.93 -12.74 -11.26
N ASP A 110 -3.47 -13.21 -10.12
CA ASP A 110 -2.15 -12.92 -9.62
C ASP A 110 -1.11 -13.81 -10.29
N CYS A 111 0.14 -13.40 -10.14
CA CYS A 111 1.29 -14.22 -10.48
C CYS A 111 2.30 -14.10 -9.35
N THR A 112 3.25 -15.02 -9.32
CA THR A 112 4.36 -14.91 -8.38
C THR A 112 5.32 -13.80 -8.80
N LEU A 113 6.01 -13.18 -7.85
CA LEU A 113 7.04 -12.17 -8.12
C LEU A 113 8.12 -12.72 -9.05
N GLY A 114 8.51 -13.98 -8.85
CA GLY A 114 9.46 -14.68 -9.71
C GLY A 114 8.99 -14.72 -11.17
N GLN A 115 7.78 -15.23 -11.41
CA GLN A 115 7.16 -15.27 -12.74
C GLN A 115 7.05 -13.88 -13.35
N TYR A 116 6.61 -12.87 -12.59
CA TYR A 116 6.54 -11.50 -13.08
C TYR A 116 7.92 -10.99 -13.58
N ILE A 117 9.00 -11.25 -12.84
CA ILE A 117 10.36 -10.87 -13.26
C ILE A 117 10.82 -11.68 -14.48
N GLU A 118 10.52 -12.97 -14.55
CA GLU A 118 10.82 -13.83 -15.69
C GLU A 118 10.11 -13.35 -16.96
N ASP A 119 8.81 -13.11 -16.88
CA ASP A 119 7.99 -12.64 -18.00
C ASP A 119 8.53 -11.32 -18.56
N LEU A 120 8.89 -10.39 -17.68
CA LEU A 120 9.53 -9.13 -18.07
C LEU A 120 10.89 -9.34 -18.75
N ALA A 121 11.72 -10.24 -18.21
CA ALA A 121 13.05 -10.50 -18.74
C ALA A 121 13.00 -11.22 -20.09
N TYR A 122 12.09 -12.17 -20.27
CA TYR A 122 11.96 -12.96 -21.50
C TYR A 122 11.25 -12.19 -22.62
N SER A 123 10.20 -11.42 -22.29
CA SER A 123 9.44 -10.65 -23.29
C SER A 123 10.10 -9.33 -23.71
N LYS A 124 11.19 -8.90 -23.08
CA LYS A 124 11.79 -7.56 -23.30
C LYS A 124 12.09 -7.24 -24.77
N ASN A 125 12.39 -8.25 -25.58
CA ASN A 125 12.74 -8.09 -26.99
C ASN A 125 11.54 -8.15 -27.93
N ASP A 126 10.36 -8.52 -27.42
CA ASP A 126 9.14 -8.57 -28.20
C ASP A 126 8.74 -7.17 -28.64
N VAL A 127 8.11 -7.10 -29.81
CA VAL A 127 7.65 -5.85 -30.41
C VAL A 127 6.27 -5.51 -29.86
N CYS A 128 6.11 -4.28 -29.36
CA CYS A 128 4.83 -3.75 -28.94
C CYS A 128 3.97 -3.45 -30.16
N ASN A 129 2.85 -4.17 -30.28
CA ASN A 129 1.90 -4.01 -31.38
C ASN A 129 0.73 -3.06 -31.01
N SER A 130 0.73 -2.50 -29.81
CA SER A 130 -0.33 -1.59 -29.36
C SER A 130 -0.16 -0.20 -29.99
N ASN A 131 -1.28 0.41 -30.39
CA ASN A 131 -1.35 1.81 -30.82
C ASN A 131 -0.30 2.23 -31.87
N GLY A 132 0.15 1.29 -32.72
CA GLY A 132 1.20 1.54 -33.71
C GLY A 132 2.56 1.89 -33.11
N CYS A 133 2.86 1.44 -31.89
CA CYS A 133 4.11 1.78 -31.18
C CYS A 133 5.36 1.21 -31.88
N GLU A 134 5.34 -0.07 -32.25
CA GLU A 134 6.42 -0.80 -32.95
C GLU A 134 7.78 -0.83 -32.23
N LYS A 135 7.86 -0.35 -30.98
CA LYS A 135 9.07 -0.41 -30.15
C LYS A 135 9.16 -1.70 -29.36
N LYS A 136 10.36 -2.04 -28.87
CA LYS A 136 10.56 -3.25 -28.04
C LYS A 136 9.96 -3.04 -26.64
N LEU A 137 9.55 -4.12 -25.99
CA LEU A 137 9.02 -4.04 -24.61
C LEU A 137 10.05 -3.55 -23.58
N VAL A 138 11.35 -3.65 -23.84
CA VAL A 138 12.41 -3.02 -23.02
C VAL A 138 12.30 -1.49 -23.03
N ASP A 139 11.77 -0.89 -24.09
CA ASP A 139 11.54 0.55 -24.19
C ASP A 139 10.26 0.99 -23.45
N HIS A 140 9.58 0.07 -22.76
CA HIS A 140 8.34 0.33 -22.04
C HIS A 140 8.55 0.22 -20.53
N HIS A 141 7.81 1.04 -19.79
CA HIS A 141 7.70 0.89 -18.34
C HIS A 141 6.24 0.68 -17.95
N ARG A 142 6.07 -0.07 -16.87
CA ARG A 142 4.76 -0.36 -16.29
C ARG A 142 4.59 0.52 -15.05
N THR A 143 3.41 1.08 -14.88
CA THR A 143 3.08 1.82 -13.66
C THR A 143 1.91 1.17 -12.95
N TYR A 144 2.00 1.15 -11.63
CA TYR A 144 0.95 0.72 -10.72
C TYR A 144 0.74 1.89 -9.77
N VAL A 145 -0.47 2.45 -9.75
CA VAL A 145 -0.83 3.56 -8.85
C VAL A 145 -1.86 3.06 -7.86
N HIS A 146 -1.64 3.34 -6.59
CA HIS A 146 -2.56 3.05 -5.50
C HIS A 146 -2.49 4.18 -4.48
N ASP A 147 -3.64 4.78 -4.18
CA ASP A 147 -3.74 5.93 -3.26
C ASP A 147 -2.77 7.06 -3.67
N GLU A 148 -1.92 7.55 -2.75
CA GLU A 148 -0.94 8.62 -3.03
C GLU A 148 0.39 8.11 -3.62
N TYR A 149 0.49 6.82 -3.94
CA TYR A 149 1.74 6.18 -4.31
C TYR A 149 1.73 5.64 -5.74
N ARG A 150 2.88 5.71 -6.40
CA ARG A 150 3.11 5.13 -7.73
C ARG A 150 4.36 4.30 -7.72
N ILE A 151 4.21 3.02 -8.07
CA ILE A 151 5.30 2.10 -8.35
C ILE A 151 5.54 2.08 -9.86
N THR A 152 6.79 2.17 -10.28
CA THR A 152 7.19 2.07 -11.68
C THR A 152 8.19 0.94 -11.88
N VAL A 153 7.92 0.09 -12.88
CA VAL A 153 8.75 -1.05 -13.24
C VAL A 153 9.40 -0.80 -14.59
N PHE A 154 10.72 -0.86 -14.62
CA PHE A 154 11.54 -0.76 -15.82
C PHE A 154 12.26 -2.07 -16.08
N VAL A 155 12.44 -2.40 -17.35
CA VAL A 155 13.32 -3.48 -17.81
C VAL A 155 14.48 -2.84 -18.56
N GLU A 156 15.70 -3.26 -18.24
CA GLU A 156 16.92 -2.76 -18.86
C GLU A 156 17.65 -3.95 -19.51
N HIS A 157 18.12 -3.76 -20.74
CA HIS A 157 19.02 -4.72 -21.37
C HIS A 157 20.45 -4.43 -20.92
N VAL A 158 21.12 -5.44 -20.37
CA VAL A 158 22.51 -5.35 -19.90
C VAL A 158 23.36 -6.20 -20.84
N PRO A 159 23.87 -5.63 -21.96
CA PRO A 159 24.70 -6.37 -22.88
C PRO A 159 26.04 -6.72 -22.21
N ASN A 160 26.45 -7.99 -22.31
CA ASN A 160 27.68 -8.52 -21.70
C ASN A 160 27.73 -8.30 -20.18
N PRO A 161 26.83 -8.94 -19.41
CA PRO A 161 26.90 -8.87 -17.95
C PRO A 161 28.26 -9.40 -17.49
N SER A 162 28.83 -8.78 -16.45
CA SER A 162 30.04 -9.28 -15.81
C SER A 162 29.85 -10.75 -15.42
N PRO A 163 30.90 -11.59 -15.46
CA PRO A 163 30.81 -12.97 -15.00
C PRO A 163 30.20 -13.01 -13.61
N ARG A 164 29.08 -13.73 -13.46
CA ARG A 164 28.42 -13.87 -12.16
C ARG A 164 29.35 -14.60 -11.20
N ARG A 165 29.25 -14.27 -9.92
CA ARG A 165 29.88 -15.07 -8.87
C ARG A 165 29.28 -16.49 -8.92
N PRO A 166 30.09 -17.56 -8.90
CA PRO A 166 29.58 -18.93 -9.02
C PRO A 166 28.50 -19.27 -7.96
N GLU A 167 28.57 -18.68 -6.76
CA GLU A 167 27.56 -18.87 -5.71
C GLU A 167 26.16 -18.37 -6.07
N LEU A 168 26.01 -17.51 -7.08
CA LEU A 168 24.71 -16.91 -7.45
C LEU A 168 23.87 -17.80 -8.37
N GLY A 169 24.49 -18.78 -9.04
CA GLY A 169 23.81 -19.64 -10.01
C GLY A 169 23.18 -18.88 -11.18
N ASP A 170 22.25 -19.56 -11.87
CA ASP A 170 21.58 -19.06 -13.08
C ASP A 170 20.20 -18.44 -12.81
N GLY A 171 19.75 -18.46 -11.55
CA GLY A 171 18.46 -17.93 -11.13
C GLY A 171 18.39 -16.40 -11.09
N ILE A 172 17.25 -15.90 -10.61
CA ILE A 172 17.07 -14.47 -10.36
C ILE A 172 17.96 -14.08 -9.17
N THR A 173 18.76 -13.03 -9.34
CA THR A 173 19.45 -12.36 -8.23
C THR A 173 18.74 -11.05 -7.91
N MET A 174 18.89 -10.57 -6.67
CA MET A 174 18.25 -9.35 -6.21
C MET A 174 19.17 -8.55 -5.30
N TRP A 175 19.01 -7.22 -5.36
CA TRP A 175 19.66 -6.28 -4.46
C TRP A 175 18.82 -5.01 -4.36
N THR A 176 19.23 -4.11 -3.47
CA THR A 176 18.53 -2.86 -3.22
C THR A 176 19.50 -1.70 -3.23
N TYR A 177 19.08 -0.57 -3.78
CA TYR A 177 19.85 0.67 -3.79
C TYR A 177 19.13 1.71 -2.94
N CYS A 178 19.80 2.26 -1.94
CA CYS A 178 19.26 3.35 -1.15
C CYS A 178 19.44 4.69 -1.88
N LYS A 179 18.35 5.39 -2.19
CA LYS A 179 18.38 6.71 -2.85
C LYS A 179 19.06 7.79 -2.00
N LEU A 180 19.02 7.63 -0.68
CA LEU A 180 19.56 8.59 0.29
C LEU A 180 21.02 8.30 0.63
N CYS A 181 21.37 7.05 0.95
CA CYS A 181 22.77 6.67 1.21
C CYS A 181 23.62 6.60 -0.06
N LYS A 182 22.99 6.43 -1.24
CA LYS A 182 23.65 6.18 -2.53
C LYS A 182 24.54 4.93 -2.50
N LYS A 183 24.03 3.86 -1.90
CA LYS A 183 24.73 2.58 -1.72
C LYS A 183 23.82 1.42 -2.10
N ASP A 184 24.43 0.41 -2.71
CA ASP A 184 23.82 -0.88 -2.99
C ASP A 184 23.97 -1.83 -1.79
N SER A 185 22.98 -2.71 -1.60
CA SER A 185 23.14 -3.92 -0.79
C SER A 185 24.01 -4.94 -1.51
N GLU A 186 24.46 -5.94 -0.78
CA GLU A 186 24.98 -7.14 -1.43
C GLU A 186 23.93 -7.77 -2.36
N GLU A 187 24.39 -8.22 -3.53
CA GLU A 187 23.59 -9.02 -4.46
C GLU A 187 23.49 -10.46 -3.95
N ILE A 188 22.25 -10.93 -3.81
CA ILE A 188 21.92 -12.26 -3.31
C ILE A 188 20.99 -13.01 -4.27
N VAL A 189 21.00 -14.34 -4.19
CA VAL A 189 20.05 -15.17 -4.95
C VAL A 189 18.64 -15.00 -4.39
N MET A 190 17.66 -14.88 -5.27
CA MET A 190 16.25 -14.89 -4.88
C MET A 190 15.91 -16.25 -4.26
N SER A 191 15.38 -16.24 -3.04
CA SER A 191 14.94 -17.47 -2.38
C SER A 191 13.66 -18.01 -3.00
N ASP A 192 13.41 -19.32 -2.86
CA ASP A 192 12.17 -19.97 -3.34
C ASP A 192 10.90 -19.31 -2.76
N ALA A 193 10.95 -18.92 -1.48
CA ALA A 193 9.85 -18.20 -0.83
C ALA A 193 9.63 -16.79 -1.44
N THR A 194 10.70 -16.09 -1.84
CA THR A 194 10.58 -14.78 -2.50
C THR A 194 10.08 -14.95 -3.94
N PHE A 195 10.55 -15.99 -4.63
CA PHE A 195 10.11 -16.31 -5.98
C PHE A 195 8.59 -16.54 -6.00
N LYS A 196 8.08 -17.37 -5.09
CA LYS A 196 6.66 -17.76 -4.99
C LYS A 196 5.76 -16.71 -4.30
N TYR A 197 6.30 -15.55 -3.96
CA TYR A 197 5.53 -14.52 -3.28
C TYR A 197 4.52 -13.90 -4.24
N SER A 198 3.26 -13.71 -3.82
CA SER A 198 2.22 -13.04 -4.60
C SER A 198 2.70 -11.66 -5.08
N PHE A 199 2.55 -11.36 -6.37
CA PHE A 199 2.89 -10.05 -6.92
C PHE A 199 1.93 -8.97 -6.41
N GLY A 200 0.63 -9.26 -6.35
CA GLY A 200 -0.34 -8.37 -5.71
C GLY A 200 0.05 -8.02 -4.27
N LYS A 201 0.43 -9.02 -3.47
CA LYS A 201 0.91 -8.81 -2.09
C LYS A 201 2.23 -8.06 -2.04
N TYR A 202 3.10 -8.26 -3.02
CA TYR A 202 4.35 -7.52 -3.12
C TYR A 202 4.12 -6.03 -3.39
N LEU A 203 3.16 -5.68 -4.25
CA LEU A 203 2.74 -4.28 -4.46
C LEU A 203 2.16 -3.69 -3.18
N GLU A 204 1.28 -4.43 -2.50
CA GLU A 204 0.70 -4.05 -1.22
C GLU A 204 1.78 -3.68 -0.19
N LEU A 205 2.80 -4.54 -0.05
CA LEU A 205 3.96 -4.28 0.80
C LEU A 205 4.73 -3.03 0.39
N LEU A 206 4.86 -2.74 -0.91
CA LEU A 206 5.55 -1.54 -1.40
C LEU A 206 4.80 -0.26 -1.04
N TYR A 207 3.47 -0.27 -1.02
CA TYR A 207 2.66 0.90 -0.68
C TYR A 207 2.59 1.15 0.83
N TRP A 208 2.38 0.10 1.63
CA TRP A 208 2.08 0.25 3.06
C TRP A 208 3.17 -0.22 4.01
N GLY A 209 4.23 -0.86 3.51
CA GLY A 209 5.40 -1.20 4.32
C GLY A 209 6.07 0.05 4.87
N ARG A 210 5.99 0.26 6.19
CA ARG A 210 6.60 1.41 6.87
C ARG A 210 7.54 0.98 7.98
N GLY A 211 8.65 1.68 8.13
CA GLY A 211 9.57 1.55 9.24
C GLY A 211 10.45 0.29 9.21
N LEU A 212 10.40 -0.49 8.12
CA LEU A 212 11.31 -1.60 7.88
C LEU A 212 12.69 -1.06 7.48
N LYS A 213 13.71 -1.49 8.20
CA LYS A 213 15.11 -1.13 7.98
C LYS A 213 15.88 -2.37 7.55
N LEU A 214 16.61 -2.25 6.44
CA LEU A 214 17.49 -3.31 5.97
C LEU A 214 18.76 -3.35 6.83
N LYS A 215 19.02 -4.50 7.46
CA LYS A 215 20.31 -4.75 8.12
C LYS A 215 21.46 -4.96 7.12
N ASN A 216 21.12 -5.31 5.87
CA ASN A 216 22.07 -5.82 4.89
C ASN A 216 22.72 -4.70 4.03
N ILE A 217 22.28 -3.45 4.17
CA ILE A 217 22.98 -2.28 3.64
C ILE A 217 23.58 -1.58 4.85
N GLU A 218 24.88 -1.74 5.13
CA GLU A 218 25.69 -0.99 6.13
C GLU A 218 24.89 -0.09 7.11
N ASP A 219 24.07 -0.71 7.98
CA ASP A 219 23.17 -0.03 8.93
C ASP A 219 22.38 1.17 8.37
N CYS A 220 21.80 1.03 7.17
CA CYS A 220 20.97 2.03 6.52
C CYS A 220 19.73 2.34 7.38
N PRO A 221 19.54 3.58 7.87
CA PRO A 221 18.42 3.92 8.74
C PRO A 221 17.13 4.25 7.98
N HIS A 222 17.17 4.25 6.64
CA HIS A 222 16.09 4.71 5.77
C HIS A 222 15.05 3.63 5.52
N ASP A 223 13.86 4.06 5.12
CA ASP A 223 12.73 3.16 4.92
C ASP A 223 12.95 2.28 3.67
N GLN A 224 12.85 0.96 3.85
CA GLN A 224 13.10 -0.01 2.78
C GLN A 224 12.14 0.10 1.59
N HIS A 225 10.90 0.54 1.80
CA HIS A 225 9.89 0.56 0.75
C HIS A 225 9.86 1.91 0.05
N ARG A 226 10.00 3.00 0.81
CA ARG A 226 9.96 4.36 0.27
C ARG A 226 11.30 4.83 -0.32
N ASP A 227 12.40 4.56 0.38
CA ASP A 227 13.69 5.23 0.12
C ASP A 227 14.64 4.37 -0.72
N HIS A 228 14.24 3.16 -1.09
CA HIS A 228 15.07 2.22 -1.85
C HIS A 228 14.47 1.88 -3.21
N VAL A 229 15.36 1.56 -4.15
CA VAL A 229 15.05 0.98 -5.44
C VAL A 229 15.39 -0.51 -5.36
N ARG A 230 14.52 -1.36 -5.88
CA ARG A 230 14.72 -2.82 -5.89
C ARG A 230 15.13 -3.26 -7.28
N TYR A 231 16.20 -4.05 -7.32
CA TYR A 231 16.74 -4.58 -8.56
C TYR A 231 16.64 -6.10 -8.56
N PHE A 232 16.35 -6.62 -9.74
CA PHE A 232 16.35 -8.03 -10.05
C PHE A 232 17.17 -8.25 -11.33
N SER A 233 18.01 -9.27 -11.36
CA SER A 233 18.80 -9.61 -12.55
C SER A 233 18.55 -11.05 -12.96
N LEU A 234 18.28 -11.24 -14.24
CA LEU A 234 18.10 -12.55 -14.86
C LEU A 234 18.69 -12.51 -16.27
N ARG A 235 19.66 -13.39 -16.54
CA ARG A 235 20.45 -13.42 -17.78
C ARG A 235 21.06 -12.04 -18.13
N ASP A 236 20.64 -11.46 -19.25
CA ASP A 236 21.03 -10.16 -19.80
C ASP A 236 19.93 -9.09 -19.59
N SER A 237 19.06 -9.31 -18.60
CA SER A 237 17.97 -8.41 -18.20
C SER A 237 18.19 -7.93 -16.76
N ARG A 238 17.94 -6.64 -16.53
CA ARG A 238 17.81 -6.07 -15.19
C ARG A 238 16.45 -5.41 -15.05
N VAL A 239 15.68 -5.83 -14.06
CA VAL A 239 14.38 -5.23 -13.73
C VAL A 239 14.56 -4.31 -12.53
N ARG A 240 14.00 -3.10 -12.61
CA ARG A 240 14.09 -2.07 -11.57
C ARG A 240 12.68 -1.66 -11.14
N ILE A 241 12.40 -1.74 -9.84
CA ILE A 241 11.10 -1.40 -9.22
C ILE A 241 11.32 -0.29 -8.17
N HIS A 242 10.59 0.83 -8.26
CA HIS A 242 10.65 1.93 -7.28
C HIS A 242 9.43 2.85 -7.29
#